data_AF-A0A966BL92-F1
#
_entry.id   AF-A0A966BL92-F1
#
_cell.length_a   1.000
_cell.length_b   1.000
_cell.length_c   1.000
_cell.angle_alpha   90.00
_cell.angle_beta   90.00
_cell.angle_gamma   90.00
#
_symmetry.space_group_name_H-M   'P 1'
#
loop_
_entity.id
_entity.type
_entity.pdbx_description
1 polymer ?
#
loop_
_entity_poly.entity_id
_entity_poly.type
_entity_poly.pdbx_seq_one_letter_code
_entity_poly.pdbx_strand_id
1 'polypeptide(L)' 'KPSELAQSCRHAGLNVTDLIGLSYNPLSKIYALGKDTDINYMVACRRE' A
#
# COMPACT_ATOMS: atom_id res chain seq x y z
N LYS A 1 -1.32 10.55 -2.39
CA LYS A 1 -1.14 10.27 -3.84
C LYS A 1 -0.14 9.12 -3.99
N PRO A 2 -0.58 7.88 -4.17
CA PRO A 2 0.30 6.70 -4.29
C PRO A 2 1.18 6.69 -5.56
N SER A 3 0.96 7.64 -6.47
CA SER A 3 1.65 7.78 -7.75
C SER A 3 3.16 8.03 -7.66
N GLU A 4 3.64 8.78 -6.66
CA GLU A 4 5.07 9.09 -6.52
C GLU A 4 5.87 7.86 -6.02
N LEU A 5 5.27 7.07 -5.13
CA LEU A 5 5.86 5.84 -4.65
C LEU A 5 5.94 4.81 -5.78
N ALA A 6 4.85 4.65 -6.55
CA ALA A 6 4.81 3.76 -7.70
C ALA A 6 5.86 4.15 -8.77
N GLN A 7 6.09 5.44 -8.99
CA GLN A 7 7.12 5.91 -9.91
C GLN A 7 8.53 5.60 -9.40
N SER A 8 8.79 5.79 -8.11
CA SER A 8 10.07 5.42 -7.48
C SER A 8 10.35 3.91 -7.56
N CYS A 9 9.33 3.08 -7.33
CA CYS A 9 9.44 1.62 -7.48
C CYS A 9 9.79 1.22 -8.92
N ARG A 10 9.12 1.79 -9.93
CA ARG A 10 9.44 1.54 -11.35
C ARG A 10 10.86 1.96 -11.71
N HIS A 11 11.30 3.12 -11.21
CA HIS A 11 12.68 3.59 -11.44
C HIS A 11 13.73 2.66 -10.83
N ALA A 12 13.40 2.00 -9.71
CA ALA A 12 14.24 1.01 -9.06
C ALA A 12 14.17 -0.39 -9.70
N GLY A 13 13.43 -0.57 -10.80
CA GLY A 13 13.21 -1.88 -11.43
C GLY A 13 12.32 -2.81 -10.62
N LEU A 14 11.48 -2.25 -9.74
CA LEU A 14 10.55 -2.99 -8.89
C LEU A 14 9.13 -2.90 -9.45
N ASN A 15 8.52 -4.05 -9.75
CA ASN A 15 7.15 -4.16 -10.20
C ASN A 15 6.20 -4.13 -8.99
N VAL A 16 5.36 -3.10 -8.93
CA VAL A 16 4.28 -3.00 -7.92
C VAL A 16 3.25 -4.08 -8.22
N THR A 17 3.11 -5.06 -7.32
CA THR A 17 2.22 -6.22 -7.52
C THR A 17 0.89 -6.02 -6.80
N ASP A 18 0.94 -5.51 -5.58
CA ASP A 18 -0.24 -5.30 -4.75
C ASP A 18 -0.13 -4.04 -3.93
N LEU A 19 -1.28 -3.45 -3.66
CA LEU A 19 -1.42 -2.27 -2.82
C LEU A 19 -2.57 -2.52 -1.85
N ILE A 20 -2.24 -2.51 -0.56
CA ILE A 20 -3.18 -2.80 0.51
C ILE A 20 -3.13 -1.69 1.56
N GLY A 21 -4.30 -1.31 2.05
CA GLY A 21 -4.44 -0.35 3.13
C GLY A 21 -4.60 -1.03 4.48
N LEU A 22 -4.23 -0.29 5.52
CA LEU A 22 -4.48 -0.66 6.90
C LEU A 22 -5.57 0.24 7.47
N SER A 23 -6.68 -0.35 7.86
CA SER A 23 -7.78 0.33 8.53
C SER A 23 -7.75 -0.01 10.01
N TYR A 24 -7.71 1.02 10.84
CA TYR A 24 -7.86 0.89 12.29
C TYR A 24 -9.28 1.24 12.68
N ASN A 25 -9.97 0.32 13.35
CA ASN A 25 -11.27 0.61 13.93
C ASN A 25 -11.08 1.06 15.39
N PRO A 26 -11.27 2.35 15.72
CA PRO A 26 -11.06 2.85 17.09
C PRO A 26 -12.08 2.31 18.11
N LEU A 27 -13.26 1.87 17.65
CA LEU A 27 -14.31 1.34 18.52
C LEU A 27 -14.00 -0.10 18.94
N SER A 28 -13.59 -0.95 18.00
CA SER A 28 -13.22 -2.34 18.31
C SER A 28 -11.74 -2.53 18.62
N LYS A 29 -10.91 -1.50 18.37
CA LYS A 29 -9.44 -1.54 18.44
C LYS A 29 -8.81 -2.63 17.56
N ILE A 30 -9.51 -3.04 16.50
CA ILE A 30 -9.07 -4.07 15.57
C ILE A 30 -8.35 -3.40 14.39
N TYR A 31 -7.21 -3.97 14.02
CA TYR A 31 -6.50 -3.67 12.79
C TYR A 31 -6.97 -4.63 11.70
N ALA A 32 -7.39 -4.08 10.57
CA ALA A 32 -7.81 -4.86 9.40
C ALA A 32 -7.04 -4.41 8.16
N LEU A 33 -6.62 -5.37 7.35
CA LEU A 33 -6.04 -5.13 6.04
C LEU A 33 -7.16 -5.13 5.01
N GLY A 34 -7.21 -4.10 4.17
CA GLY A 34 -8.28 -3.90 3.19
C GLY A 34 -7.83 -3.10 1.98
N LYS A 35 -8.70 -2.94 0.99
CA LYS A 35 -8.39 -2.14 -0.22
C LYS A 35 -8.52 -0.61 -0.01
N ASP A 36 -8.95 -0.17 1.17
CA ASP A 36 -9.07 1.26 1.49
C ASP A 36 -7.70 1.90 1.68
N THR A 37 -7.28 2.63 0.67
CA THR A 37 -5.91 3.16 0.54
C THR A 37 -5.87 4.69 0.62
N ASP A 38 -6.98 5.28 1.09
CA ASP A 38 -7.18 6.72 1.16
C ASP A 38 -6.30 7.40 2.22
N ILE A 39 -5.93 6.69 3.29
CA ILE A 39 -5.15 7.26 4.41
C ILE A 39 -3.79 6.58 4.56
N ASN A 40 -3.73 5.25 4.55
CA ASN A 40 -2.49 4.48 4.66
C ASN A 40 -2.43 3.42 3.58
N TYR A 41 -1.31 3.33 2.86
CA TYR A 41 -1.09 2.34 1.82
C TYR A 41 0.28 1.67 2.01
N MET A 42 0.27 0.34 1.98
CA MET A 42 1.45 -0.50 1.88
C MET A 42 1.53 -1.04 0.46
N VAL A 43 2.73 -1.05 -0.10
CA VAL A 43 2.96 -1.47 -1.49
C VAL A 43 3.90 -2.67 -1.50
N ALA A 44 3.42 -3.78 -2.03
CA ALA A 44 4.24 -4.96 -2.27
C ALA A 44 4.88 -4.82 -3.66
N CYS A 45 6.21 -4.79 -3.70
CA CYS A 45 6.96 -4.71 -4.95
C CYS A 45 7.86 -5.93 -5.11
N ARG A 46 7.92 -6.48 -6.31
CA ARG A 46 8.78 -7.61 -6.66
C ARG A 46 9.81 -7.16 -7.69
N ARG A 47 11.06 -7.55 -7.47
CA ARG A 47 12.11 -7.46 -8.49
C ARG A 47 12.07 -8.76 -9.31
N GLU A 48 11.95 -8.63 -10.62
CA GLU A 48 12.19 -9.76 -11.53
C GLU A 48 13.69 -10.03 -11.68
#